data_AF-A0A9D8IHY2-F1
#
_entry.id   AF-A0A9D8IHY2-F1
#
_cell.length_a   1.000
_cell.length_b   1.000
_cell.length_c   1.000
_cell.angle_alpha   90.00
_cell.angle_beta   90.00
_cell.angle_gamma   90.00
#
_symmetry.space_group_name_H-M   'P 1'
#
loop_
_entity.id
_entity.type
_entity.pdbx_description
1 polymer ?
#
loop_
_entity_poly.entity_id
_entity_poly.type
_entity_poly.pdbx_seq_one_letter_code
_entity_poly.pdbx_strand_id
1 'polypeptide(L)' 'MSIGVMVELKVEDIANSIKKMKRKDREMLLLLLSGEDKEISKRLKEIKTGKVKPLTRAETFKDVL' A
#
# COMPACT_ATOMS: atom_id res chain seq x y z
N MET A 1 -18.10 -22.38 -18.09
CA MET A 1 -16.92 -22.38 -18.98
C MET A 1 -16.12 -21.12 -18.68
N SER A 2 -15.04 -21.22 -17.91
CA SER A 2 -14.11 -20.11 -17.69
C SER A 2 -13.15 -20.04 -18.88
N ILE A 3 -13.24 -18.97 -19.66
CA ILE A 3 -12.29 -18.69 -20.74
C ILE A 3 -11.03 -18.14 -20.05
N GLY A 4 -10.01 -18.96 -19.88
CA GLY A 4 -8.72 -18.52 -19.38
C GLY A 4 -8.01 -17.72 -20.46
N VAL A 5 -7.87 -16.41 -20.28
CA VAL A 5 -7.05 -15.58 -21.16
C VAL A 5 -5.59 -15.72 -20.69
N MET A 6 -4.75 -16.36 -21.51
CA MET A 6 -3.30 -16.30 -21.32
C MET A 6 -2.82 -14.91 -21.74
N VAL A 7 -2.28 -14.17 -20.78
CA VAL A 7 -1.65 -12.88 -21.03
C VAL A 7 -0.15 -13.04 -20.80
N GLU A 8 0.63 -12.96 -21.88
CA GLU A 8 2.08 -12.78 -21.76
C GLU A 8 2.38 -11.31 -21.45
N LEU A 9 2.93 -11.07 -20.27
CA LEU A 9 3.40 -9.75 -19.86
C LEU A 9 4.92 -9.78 -19.74
N LYS A 10 5.60 -8.91 -20.48
CA LYS A 10 7.05 -8.74 -20.32
C LYS A 10 7.32 -7.97 -19.02
N VAL A 11 8.37 -8.37 -18.32
CA VAL A 11 8.82 -7.70 -17.08
C VAL A 11 9.08 -6.20 -17.32
N GLU A 12 9.59 -5.86 -18.51
CA GLU A 12 9.86 -4.49 -18.93
C GLU A 12 8.60 -3.62 -18.97
N ASP A 13 7.47 -4.17 -19.42
CA ASP A 13 6.20 -3.45 -19.51
C ASP A 13 5.63 -3.15 -18.12
N ILE A 14 5.80 -4.09 -17.19
CA ILE A 14 5.44 -3.91 -15.77
C ILE A 14 6.32 -2.81 -15.16
N ALA A 15 7.64 -2.88 -15.37
CA ALA A 15 8.58 -1.88 -14.85
C ALA A 15 8.29 -0.47 -15.38
N ASN A 16 7.99 -0.35 -16.67
CA ASN A 16 7.61 0.92 -17.30
C ASN A 16 6.29 1.46 -16.75
N SER A 17 5.33 0.60 -16.46
CA SER A 17 4.05 0.98 -15.85
C SER A 17 4.26 1.53 -14.43
N ILE A 18 5.06 0.84 -13.60
CA ILE A 18 5.40 1.29 -12.25
C ILE A 18 6.14 2.63 -12.26
N LYS A 19 7.06 2.83 -13.21
CA LYS A 19 7.79 4.11 -13.35
C LYS A 19 6.86 5.29 -13.67
N LYS A 20 5.79 5.06 -14.42
CA LYS A 20 4.81 6.08 -14.82
C LYS A 20 3.75 6.38 -13.75
N MET A 21 3.62 5.54 -12.71
CA MET A 21 2.68 5.76 -11.62
C MET A 21 3.02 7.03 -10.83
N LYS A 22 1.98 7.71 -10.34
CA LYS A 22 2.15 8.82 -9.39
C LYS A 22 2.73 8.28 -8.09
N ARG A 23 3.42 9.15 -7.35
CA ARG A 23 4.09 8.77 -6.09
C ARG A 23 3.16 8.07 -5.10
N LYS A 24 1.95 8.61 -4.89
CA LYS A 24 0.92 8.01 -4.01
C LYS A 24 0.53 6.59 -4.43
N ASP A 25 0.41 6.34 -5.73
CA ASP A 25 0.00 5.04 -6.26
C ASP A 25 1.14 4.02 -6.17
N ARG A 26 2.40 4.47 -6.31
CA ARG A 26 3.58 3.62 -6.05
C ARG A 26 3.71 3.24 -4.57
N GLU A 27 3.48 4.18 -3.66
CA GLU A 27 3.50 3.91 -2.22
C GLU A 27 2.40 2.90 -1.88
N MET A 28 1.19 3.06 -2.42
CA MET A 28 0.12 2.07 -2.26
C MET A 28 0.50 0.70 -2.84
N LEU A 29 1.07 0.64 -4.05
CA LEU A 29 1.52 -0.60 -4.67
C LEU A 29 2.58 -1.32 -3.81
N LEU A 30 3.51 -0.56 -3.22
CA LEU A 30 4.52 -1.10 -2.31
C LEU A 30 3.89 -1.71 -1.03
N LEU A 31 2.83 -1.07 -0.50
CA LEU A 31 2.08 -1.59 0.64
C LEU A 31 1.34 -2.90 0.30
N LEU A 32 0.70 -2.95 -0.87
CA LEU A 32 0.01 -4.15 -1.38
C LEU A 32 1.00 -5.32 -1.57
N LEU A 33 2.19 -5.05 -2.08
CA LEU A 33 3.20 -6.06 -2.41
C LEU A 33 4.05 -6.52 -1.20
N SER A 34 4.14 -5.72 -0.14
CA SER A 34 5.02 -6.01 1.02
C SER A 34 4.44 -7.01 2.03
N GLY A 35 3.23 -7.53 1.81
CA GLY A 35 2.56 -8.41 2.78
C GLY A 35 2.07 -7.68 4.04
N GLU A 36 2.46 -6.41 4.24
CA GLU A 36 1.96 -5.49 5.27
C GLU A 36 0.51 -5.10 5.06
N ASP A 37 -0.06 -5.38 3.90
CA ASP A 37 -1.44 -5.09 3.53
C ASP A 37 -2.47 -5.61 4.54
N LYS A 38 -2.20 -6.77 5.16
CA LYS A 38 -2.99 -7.31 6.28
C LYS A 38 -2.88 -6.46 7.53
N GLU A 39 -1.67 -6.03 7.90
CA GLU A 39 -1.43 -5.22 9.10
C GLU A 39 -1.96 -3.80 8.89
N ILE A 40 -1.81 -3.21 7.69
CA ILE A 40 -2.39 -1.90 7.36
C ILE A 40 -3.92 -1.96 7.35
N SER A 41 -4.52 -2.96 6.70
CA SER A 41 -5.97 -3.14 6.71
C SER A 41 -6.51 -3.34 8.13
N LYS A 42 -5.78 -4.11 8.96
CA LYS A 42 -6.10 -4.29 10.38
C LYS A 42 -5.98 -2.98 11.16
N ARG A 43 -4.87 -2.25 11.03
CA ARG A 43 -4.65 -0.96 11.70
C ARG A 43 -5.69 0.08 11.29
N LEU A 44 -6.08 0.11 10.01
CA LEU A 44 -7.13 0.98 9.51
C LEU A 44 -8.49 0.64 10.16
N LYS A 45 -8.79 -0.65 10.33
CA LYS A 45 -9.99 -1.11 11.03
C LYS A 45 -9.96 -0.74 12.52
N GLU A 46 -8.82 -0.92 13.18
CA GLU A 46 -8.66 -0.58 14.61
C GLU A 46 -8.81 0.92 14.89
N ILE A 47 -8.35 1.79 13.97
CA ILE A 47 -8.58 3.24 14.05
C ILE A 47 -10.07 3.55 13.89
N LYS A 48 -10.74 2.94 12.89
CA LYS A 48 -12.18 3.14 12.64
C LYS A 48 -13.06 2.67 13.81
N THR A 49 -12.68 1.59 14.48
CA THR A 49 -13.40 1.07 15.66
C THR A 49 -13.00 1.76 16.96
N GLY A 50 -12.10 2.75 16.92
CA GLY A 50 -11.62 3.45 18.12
C GLY A 50 -10.77 2.59 19.06
N LYS A 51 -10.31 1.42 18.61
CA LYS A 51 -9.47 0.51 19.42
C LYS A 51 -8.07 1.09 19.64
N VAL A 52 -7.58 1.89 18.68
CA VAL A 52 -6.29 2.58 18.76
C VAL A 52 -6.46 4.05 18.40
N LYS A 53 -5.75 4.94 19.09
CA LYS A 53 -5.74 6.38 18.81
C LYS A 53 -4.75 6.66 17.66
N PRO A 54 -5.15 7.34 16.58
CA PRO A 54 -4.21 7.83 15.58
C PRO A 54 -3.33 8.94 16.20
N LEU A 55 -2.02 8.85 15.97
CA LEU A 55 -1.08 9.88 16.41
C LEU A 55 -1.06 11.03 15.41
N THR A 56 -1.02 12.24 15.93
CA THR A 56 -0.76 13.44 15.14
C THR A 56 0.73 13.54 14.82
N ARG A 57 1.05 14.29 13.75
CA ARG A 57 2.44 14.53 13.34
C ARG A 57 3.30 15.08 14.48
N ALA A 58 2.76 15.98 15.30
CA ALA A 58 3.46 16.54 16.46
C ALA A 58 3.78 15.47 17.52
N GLU A 59 2.87 14.52 17.76
CA GLU A 59 3.10 13.39 18.67
C GLU A 59 4.13 12.40 18.11
N THR A 60 4.23 12.25 16.78
CA THR A 60 5.19 11.33 16.15
C THR A 60 6.65 11.80 16.23
N PHE A 61 6.89 13.12 16.23
CA PHE A 61 8.24 13.70 16.19
C PHE A 61 8.66 14.36 17.51
N LYS A 62 7.91 14.13 18.60
CA LYS A 62 8.06 14.85 19.87
C LYS A 62 9.43 14.68 20.53
N ASP A 63 10.15 13.60 20.21
CA ASP A 63 11.47 13.27 20.78
C ASP A 63 12.56 13.14 19.70
N VAL A 64 12.30 13.60 18.47
CA VAL A 64 13.19 13.46 17.31
C VAL A 64 13.80 14.81 16.89
N LEU A 65 13.47 15.90 17.58
CA LEU A 65 13.99 17.26 17.35
C LEU A 65 14.49 17.88 18.66
#